data_AF-A0A7T2VY52-F1
#
_entry.id   AF-A0A7T2VY52-F1
#
_cell.length_a   1.000
_cell.length_b   1.000
_cell.length_c   1.000
_cell.angle_alpha   90.00
_cell.angle_beta   90.00
_cell.angle_gamma   90.00
#
_symmetry.space_group_name_H-M   'P 1'
#
loop_
_entity.id
_entity.type
_entity.pdbx_description
1 polymer ?
#
loop_
_entity_poly.entity_id
_entity_poly.type
_entity_poly.pdbx_seq_one_letter_code
_entity_poly.pdbx_strand_id
1 'polypeptide(L)'
;MNSRILDLPISLTEQLGTQSRLEWLLLLPELENASSDAIFKRMNEGIYHFSSAANGLTLALQFLNPSAAEDDLKWGVQSFTLDAYSWQGPWFQNTTPRDIEPESLMQLLSPSSDEVMHMHPMLCFPVEGKGGQTWGVVATFDQQNRLSTFSLVHSGDWREAAPIPQPEQASAVPVETPARRSLTCRSGARTPESGIWEGRLPAGHPQAQMLAEAPHRFIFKRAGDEMGILGLAPFDEATVVWTWLRD
;
A
#
# COMPACT_ATOMS: atom_id res chain seq x y z
N MET A 1 11.95 -4.52 -6.66
CA MET A 1 10.72 -4.52 -5.84
C MET A 1 9.72 -5.43 -6.54
N ASN A 2 9.29 -6.52 -5.90
CA ASN A 2 8.26 -7.40 -6.46
C ASN A 2 6.92 -6.65 -6.50
N SER A 3 6.47 -6.31 -7.71
CA SER A 3 5.26 -5.52 -8.01
C SER A 3 3.97 -6.35 -7.97
N ARG A 4 3.99 -7.52 -7.35
CA ARG A 4 3.03 -8.61 -7.58
C ARG A 4 1.73 -8.51 -6.78
N ILE A 5 1.67 -7.61 -5.81
CA ILE A 5 0.57 -7.45 -4.85
C ILE A 5 -0.13 -6.09 -4.97
N LEU A 6 0.27 -5.25 -5.93
CA LEU A 6 -0.21 -3.87 -6.07
C LEU A 6 -1.70 -3.78 -6.46
N ASP A 7 -2.24 -4.85 -7.01
CA ASP A 7 -3.64 -4.92 -7.45
C ASP A 7 -4.60 -5.32 -6.31
N LEU A 8 -4.08 -5.66 -5.13
CA LEU A 8 -4.88 -5.89 -3.91
C LEU A 8 -5.08 -4.59 -3.13
N PRO A 9 -6.05 -4.54 -2.18
CA PRO A 9 -6.31 -3.34 -1.39
C PRO A 9 -5.03 -2.84 -0.71
N ILE A 10 -4.57 -1.65 -1.14
CA ILE A 10 -3.30 -1.08 -0.72
C ILE A 10 -3.28 -0.86 0.79
N SER A 11 -4.36 -0.34 1.37
CA SER A 11 -4.45 -0.11 2.82
C SER A 11 -4.34 -1.42 3.61
N LEU A 12 -4.93 -2.52 3.14
CA LEU A 12 -4.81 -3.83 3.81
C LEU A 12 -3.40 -4.40 3.66
N THR A 13 -2.80 -4.32 2.47
CA THR A 13 -1.46 -4.88 2.22
C THR A 13 -0.35 -4.09 2.91
N GLU A 14 -0.43 -2.75 3.01
CA GLU A 14 0.55 -1.95 3.75
C GLU A 14 0.48 -2.18 5.27
N GLN A 15 -0.72 -2.48 5.78
CA GLN A 15 -0.98 -2.62 7.22
C GLN A 15 -0.98 -4.07 7.71
N LEU A 16 -0.87 -5.06 6.83
CA LEU A 16 -0.74 -6.45 7.22
C LEU A 16 0.54 -6.66 8.05
N GLY A 17 0.38 -7.24 9.25
CA GLY A 17 1.49 -7.42 10.17
C GLY A 17 1.97 -6.15 10.86
N THR A 18 1.18 -5.05 10.81
CA THR A 18 1.42 -3.84 11.59
C THR A 18 0.53 -3.78 12.83
N GLN A 19 0.96 -2.99 13.82
CA GLN A 19 0.19 -2.63 15.00
C GLN A 19 0.00 -1.11 15.10
N SER A 20 -1.21 -0.69 15.43
CA SER A 20 -1.58 0.70 15.78
C SER A 20 -2.98 0.74 16.36
N ARG A 21 -3.59 1.91 16.46
CA ARG A 21 -5.02 2.04 16.79
C ARG A 21 -5.94 1.50 15.67
N LEU A 22 -5.41 1.29 14.46
CA LEU A 22 -6.13 0.78 13.28
C LEU A 22 -7.39 1.56 12.89
N GLU A 23 -7.55 2.81 13.35
CA GLU A 23 -8.75 3.63 13.10
C GLU A 23 -9.05 3.87 11.61
N TRP A 24 -8.03 3.73 10.76
CA TRP A 24 -8.17 3.76 9.31
C TRP A 24 -9.08 2.65 8.75
N LEU A 25 -9.30 1.55 9.48
CA LEU A 25 -10.27 0.53 9.10
C LEU A 25 -11.68 1.12 8.98
N LEU A 26 -12.01 2.14 9.77
CA LEU A 26 -13.29 2.85 9.70
C LEU A 26 -13.44 3.68 8.42
N LEU A 27 -12.35 3.92 7.70
CA LEU A 27 -12.33 4.66 6.43
C LEU A 27 -12.44 3.74 5.22
N LEU A 28 -12.39 2.42 5.41
CA LEU A 28 -12.51 1.46 4.32
C LEU A 28 -13.95 1.40 3.82
N PRO A 29 -14.20 1.59 2.51
CA PRO A 29 -15.54 1.41 1.91
C PRO A 29 -16.13 0.03 2.23
N GLU A 30 -15.29 -1.00 2.29
CA GLU A 30 -15.69 -2.37 2.59
C GLU A 30 -16.26 -2.53 4.01
N LEU A 31 -16.00 -1.56 4.90
CA LEU A 31 -16.42 -1.53 6.29
C LEU A 31 -17.38 -0.37 6.64
N GLU A 32 -17.92 0.35 5.64
CA GLU A 32 -18.68 1.60 5.81
C GLU A 32 -19.83 1.53 6.86
N ASN A 33 -20.45 0.36 7.04
CA ASN A 33 -21.56 0.17 7.99
C ASN A 33 -21.15 -0.50 9.32
N ALA A 34 -19.86 -0.73 9.54
CA ALA A 34 -19.36 -1.37 10.73
C ALA A 34 -19.18 -0.36 11.87
N SER A 35 -19.67 -0.69 13.07
CA SER A 35 -19.38 0.12 14.25
C SER A 35 -17.94 -0.13 14.73
N SER A 36 -17.33 0.92 15.30
CA SER A 36 -16.00 0.85 15.93
C SER A 36 -15.91 -0.30 16.93
N ASP A 37 -16.91 -0.46 17.80
CA ASP A 37 -16.96 -1.52 18.82
C ASP A 37 -17.07 -2.93 18.23
N ALA A 38 -17.61 -3.07 17.01
CA ALA A 38 -17.67 -4.37 16.34
C ALA A 38 -16.29 -4.78 15.79
N ILE A 39 -15.49 -3.82 15.33
CA ILE A 39 -14.15 -4.05 14.77
C ILE A 39 -13.10 -4.14 15.87
N PHE A 40 -13.12 -3.25 16.87
CA PHE A 40 -12.07 -3.12 17.88
C PHE A 40 -12.47 -3.77 19.21
N LYS A 41 -12.41 -5.11 19.24
CA LYS A 41 -12.71 -5.87 20.45
C LYS A 41 -11.51 -5.87 21.39
N ARG A 42 -11.75 -5.60 22.68
CA ARG A 42 -10.75 -5.68 23.76
C ARG A 42 -10.73 -7.10 24.33
N MET A 43 -10.29 -8.07 23.54
CA MET A 43 -10.14 -9.45 24.02
C MET A 43 -8.70 -9.69 24.46
N ASN A 44 -8.52 -10.08 25.72
CA ASN A 44 -7.19 -10.21 26.33
C ASN A 44 -6.33 -11.30 25.70
N GLU A 45 -6.93 -12.28 25.01
CA GLU A 45 -6.22 -13.38 24.39
C GLU A 45 -6.85 -13.76 23.05
N GLY A 46 -5.99 -14.01 22.06
CA GLY A 46 -6.36 -14.62 20.80
C GLY A 46 -6.69 -13.66 19.65
N ILE A 47 -6.66 -14.24 18.46
CA ILE A 47 -7.08 -13.60 17.22
C ILE A 47 -8.61 -13.68 17.15
N TYR A 48 -9.24 -12.59 16.74
CA TYR A 48 -10.68 -12.53 16.53
C TYR A 48 -11.00 -12.07 15.12
N HIS A 49 -12.19 -12.45 14.68
CA HIS A 49 -12.61 -12.19 13.31
C HIS A 49 -13.68 -11.10 13.28
N PHE A 50 -13.53 -10.20 12.33
CA PHE A 50 -14.54 -9.27 11.89
C PHE A 50 -14.86 -9.58 10.43
N SER A 51 -16.14 -9.71 10.05
CA SER A 51 -16.53 -10.04 8.68
C SER A 51 -17.59 -9.08 8.17
N SER A 52 -17.34 -8.54 6.98
CA SER A 52 -18.26 -7.78 6.16
C SER A 52 -18.74 -8.67 5.03
N ALA A 53 -19.75 -9.50 5.30
CA ALA A 53 -20.25 -10.49 4.34
C ALA A 53 -20.73 -9.85 3.02
N ALA A 54 -21.35 -8.67 3.10
CA ALA A 54 -21.84 -7.94 1.93
C ALA A 54 -20.71 -7.52 0.97
N ASN A 55 -19.51 -7.27 1.50
CA ASN A 55 -18.35 -6.82 0.73
C ASN A 55 -17.30 -7.93 0.55
N GLY A 56 -17.58 -9.14 1.03
CA GLY A 56 -16.68 -10.29 0.92
C GLY A 56 -15.35 -10.12 1.65
N LEU A 57 -15.26 -9.27 2.69
CA LEU A 57 -14.03 -9.05 3.45
C LEU A 57 -14.14 -9.64 4.85
N THR A 58 -13.16 -10.46 5.23
CA THR A 58 -12.97 -10.89 6.62
C THR A 58 -11.58 -10.50 7.09
N LEU A 59 -11.52 -9.88 8.27
CA LEU A 59 -10.28 -9.49 8.94
C LEU A 59 -10.06 -10.39 10.16
N ALA A 60 -8.83 -10.82 10.35
CA ALA A 60 -8.38 -11.42 11.60
C ALA A 60 -7.53 -10.39 12.34
N LEU A 61 -7.98 -9.98 13.52
CA LEU A 61 -7.40 -8.90 14.31
C LEU A 61 -6.97 -9.43 15.68
N GLN A 62 -5.97 -8.80 16.28
CA GLN A 62 -5.51 -9.13 17.62
C GLN A 62 -5.38 -7.85 18.46
N PHE A 63 -5.87 -7.87 19.69
CA PHE A 63 -5.61 -6.81 20.66
C PHE A 63 -4.28 -7.08 21.38
N LEU A 64 -3.36 -6.12 21.38
CA LEU A 64 -1.94 -6.40 21.66
C LEU A 64 -1.45 -5.87 23.02
N ASN A 65 -2.12 -4.88 23.59
CA ASN A 65 -1.63 -4.19 24.79
C ASN A 65 -2.75 -3.90 25.81
N PRO A 66 -3.28 -4.94 26.48
CA PRO A 66 -4.41 -4.80 27.40
C PRO A 66 -4.16 -3.92 28.62
N SER A 67 -2.90 -3.62 28.94
CA SER A 67 -2.51 -2.79 30.09
C SER A 67 -2.22 -1.33 29.73
N ALA A 68 -2.32 -0.94 28.46
CA ALA A 68 -2.09 0.44 28.04
C ALA A 68 -3.27 1.37 28.39
N ALA A 69 -3.02 2.68 28.40
CA ALA A 69 -4.08 3.68 28.51
C ALA A 69 -5.00 3.64 27.28
N GLU A 70 -6.21 4.19 27.40
CA GLU A 70 -7.23 4.14 26.33
C GLU A 70 -6.74 4.77 25.01
N ASP A 71 -5.98 5.86 25.09
CA ASP A 71 -5.41 6.55 23.93
C ASP A 71 -4.24 5.79 23.29
N ASP A 72 -3.65 4.85 24.02
CA ASP A 72 -2.48 4.06 23.60
C ASP A 72 -2.82 2.63 23.18
N LEU A 73 -4.11 2.24 23.18
CA LEU A 73 -4.54 0.91 22.79
C LEU A 73 -4.14 0.58 21.33
N LYS A 74 -3.66 -0.63 21.12
CA LYS A 74 -3.18 -1.14 19.83
C LYS A 74 -3.84 -2.46 19.46
N TRP A 75 -4.18 -2.55 18.19
CA TRP A 75 -4.60 -3.75 17.49
C TRP A 75 -3.63 -4.04 16.36
N GLY A 76 -3.48 -5.32 16.04
CA GLY A 76 -2.72 -5.80 14.90
C GLY A 76 -3.61 -6.46 13.86
N VAL A 77 -3.29 -6.28 12.58
CA VAL A 77 -3.95 -7.00 11.48
C VAL A 77 -3.16 -8.28 11.20
N GLN A 78 -3.72 -9.43 11.61
CA GLN A 78 -3.09 -10.74 11.43
C GLN A 78 -3.30 -11.28 10.02
N SER A 79 -4.50 -11.13 9.48
CA SER A 79 -4.81 -11.55 8.13
C SER A 79 -6.02 -10.81 7.59
N PHE A 80 -6.15 -10.84 6.27
CA PHE A 80 -7.42 -10.55 5.62
C PHE A 80 -7.73 -11.66 4.62
N THR A 81 -9.01 -11.94 4.47
CA THR A 81 -9.58 -12.95 3.59
C THR A 81 -10.62 -12.29 2.71
N LEU A 82 -10.49 -12.50 1.41
CA LEU A 82 -11.42 -12.08 0.37
C LEU A 82 -12.27 -13.29 -0.04
N ASP A 83 -13.59 -13.15 0.05
CA ASP A 83 -14.56 -14.08 -0.51
C ASP A 83 -14.70 -13.79 -2.00
N ALA A 84 -14.25 -14.73 -2.83
CA ALA A 84 -14.22 -14.56 -4.27
C ALA A 84 -15.62 -14.43 -4.92
N TYR A 85 -16.68 -14.84 -4.21
CA TYR A 85 -18.06 -14.72 -4.67
C TYR A 85 -18.67 -13.33 -4.45
N SER A 86 -18.19 -12.63 -3.43
CA SER A 86 -18.81 -11.40 -2.91
C SER A 86 -17.88 -10.18 -3.02
N TRP A 87 -16.58 -10.41 -3.25
CA TRP A 87 -15.57 -9.36 -3.33
C TRP A 87 -15.78 -8.44 -4.54
N GLN A 88 -15.86 -7.15 -4.28
CA GLN A 88 -16.06 -6.10 -5.30
C GLN A 88 -14.92 -5.08 -5.35
N GLY A 89 -13.93 -5.20 -4.46
CA GLY A 89 -12.79 -4.29 -4.40
C GLY A 89 -11.69 -4.64 -5.40
N PRO A 90 -10.51 -3.99 -5.29
CA PRO A 90 -9.36 -4.25 -6.14
C PRO A 90 -8.99 -5.74 -6.21
N TRP A 91 -8.69 -6.20 -7.42
CA TRP A 91 -8.24 -7.56 -7.71
C TRP A 91 -7.29 -7.57 -8.91
N PHE A 92 -6.52 -8.65 -9.06
CA PHE A 92 -5.50 -8.81 -10.10
C PHE A 92 -6.03 -8.61 -11.52
N GLN A 93 -5.30 -7.78 -12.30
CA GLN A 93 -5.31 -7.74 -13.78
C GLN A 93 -6.69 -7.82 -14.48
N ASN A 94 -7.67 -7.00 -14.09
CA ASN A 94 -9.02 -6.97 -14.69
C ASN A 94 -9.75 -8.34 -14.71
N THR A 95 -9.30 -9.31 -13.92
CA THR A 95 -10.00 -10.59 -13.75
C THR A 95 -11.01 -10.48 -12.63
N THR A 96 -12.01 -11.36 -12.61
CA THR A 96 -12.83 -11.52 -11.41
C THR A 96 -12.12 -12.51 -10.47
N PRO A 97 -12.17 -12.32 -9.15
CA PRO A 97 -11.55 -13.24 -8.20
C PRO A 97 -11.90 -14.70 -8.46
N ARG A 98 -13.17 -14.97 -8.75
CA ARG A 98 -13.71 -16.31 -8.93
C ARG A 98 -13.19 -17.05 -10.17
N ASP A 99 -12.63 -16.32 -11.12
CA ASP A 99 -12.18 -16.87 -12.41
C ASP A 99 -10.67 -17.12 -12.46
N ILE A 100 -9.93 -16.78 -11.39
CA ILE A 100 -8.51 -17.08 -11.36
C ILE A 100 -8.28 -18.58 -11.20
N GLU A 101 -7.42 -19.13 -12.05
CA GLU A 101 -6.96 -20.51 -11.93
C GLU A 101 -5.82 -20.63 -10.91
N PRO A 102 -5.67 -21.78 -10.22
CA PRO A 102 -4.59 -22.01 -9.26
C PRO A 102 -3.19 -21.69 -9.82
N GLU A 103 -2.91 -22.16 -11.04
CA GLU A 103 -1.63 -21.96 -11.72
C GLU A 103 -1.38 -20.48 -12.03
N SER A 104 -2.40 -19.76 -12.45
CA SER A 104 -2.32 -18.31 -12.70
C SER A 104 -2.01 -17.54 -11.41
N LEU A 105 -2.66 -17.92 -10.30
CA LEU A 105 -2.39 -17.31 -8.98
C LEU A 105 -0.95 -17.58 -8.51
N MET A 106 -0.44 -18.79 -8.72
CA MET A 106 0.96 -19.13 -8.44
C MET A 106 1.93 -18.31 -9.29
N GLN A 107 1.68 -18.16 -10.60
CA GLN A 107 2.53 -17.38 -11.48
C GLN A 107 2.55 -15.89 -11.11
N LEU A 108 1.40 -15.36 -10.68
CA LEU A 108 1.29 -13.96 -10.27
C LEU A 108 2.07 -13.69 -9.00
N LEU A 109 1.96 -14.55 -7.98
CA LEU A 109 2.40 -14.23 -6.63
C LEU A 109 3.64 -15.01 -6.18
N SER A 110 3.79 -16.26 -6.59
CA SER A 110 4.85 -17.13 -6.05
C SER A 110 6.23 -16.74 -6.59
N PRO A 111 7.23 -16.54 -5.72
CA PRO A 111 8.61 -16.27 -6.15
C PRO A 111 9.25 -17.50 -6.81
N SER A 112 8.79 -18.71 -6.46
CA SER A 112 9.28 -19.99 -7.00
C SER A 112 8.15 -21.04 -7.02
N SER A 113 8.12 -21.91 -8.03
CA SER A 113 7.18 -23.05 -8.07
C SER A 113 7.44 -24.09 -6.99
N ASP A 114 8.67 -24.15 -6.47
CA ASP A 114 9.14 -25.23 -5.59
C ASP A 114 8.71 -25.05 -4.13
N GLU A 115 8.29 -23.83 -3.76
CA GLU A 115 7.84 -23.48 -2.40
C GLU A 115 6.31 -23.54 -2.26
N VAL A 116 5.62 -24.06 -3.28
CA VAL A 116 4.17 -24.10 -3.33
C VAL A 116 3.64 -25.44 -2.83
N MET A 117 2.88 -25.38 -1.75
CA MET A 117 2.06 -26.51 -1.31
C MET A 117 0.70 -26.43 -2.01
N HIS A 118 0.52 -27.30 -3.00
CA HIS A 118 -0.76 -27.49 -3.68
C HIS A 118 -1.40 -28.79 -3.20
N MET A 119 -2.41 -28.68 -2.35
CA MET A 119 -3.20 -29.80 -1.83
C MET A 119 -4.67 -29.50 -2.10
N HIS A 120 -5.18 -29.92 -3.27
CA HIS A 120 -6.55 -29.62 -3.67
C HIS A 120 -7.54 -29.94 -2.53
N PRO A 121 -8.42 -28.99 -2.13
CA PRO A 121 -8.74 -27.74 -2.83
C PRO A 121 -7.94 -26.49 -2.39
N MET A 122 -6.81 -26.65 -1.70
CA MET A 122 -6.05 -25.57 -1.09
C MET A 122 -4.70 -25.34 -1.77
N LEU A 123 -4.32 -24.07 -1.88
CA LEU A 123 -3.04 -23.60 -2.37
C LEU A 123 -2.41 -22.70 -1.31
N CYS A 124 -1.20 -23.05 -0.87
CA CYS A 124 -0.46 -22.31 0.15
C CYS A 124 0.98 -22.08 -0.28
N PHE A 125 1.46 -20.85 -0.16
CA PHE A 125 2.86 -20.51 -0.46
C PHE A 125 3.25 -19.17 0.18
N PRO A 126 4.54 -18.94 0.45
CA PRO A 126 5.02 -17.66 0.94
C PRO A 126 5.09 -16.61 -0.17
N VAL A 127 4.88 -15.36 0.19
CA VAL A 127 5.13 -14.20 -0.66
C VAL A 127 5.91 -13.14 0.11
N GLU A 128 6.71 -12.36 -0.62
CA GLU A 128 7.36 -11.18 -0.05
C GLU A 128 6.30 -10.12 0.26
N GLY A 129 6.23 -9.73 1.53
CA GLY A 129 5.40 -8.65 2.02
C GLY A 129 6.15 -7.31 2.10
N LYS A 130 5.46 -6.31 2.65
CA LYS A 130 6.03 -4.99 2.90
C LYS A 130 6.93 -5.00 4.14
N GLY A 131 7.92 -4.09 4.16
CA GLY A 131 8.82 -3.91 5.30
C GLY A 131 9.68 -5.12 5.65
N GLY A 132 10.03 -5.94 4.66
CA GLY A 132 10.90 -7.11 4.84
C GLY A 132 10.21 -8.32 5.48
N GLN A 133 8.88 -8.30 5.64
CA GLN A 133 8.11 -9.43 6.13
C GLN A 133 7.82 -10.45 5.03
N THR A 134 7.66 -11.72 5.42
CA THR A 134 7.08 -12.76 4.58
C THR A 134 5.62 -12.97 5.00
N TRP A 135 4.72 -13.08 4.03
CA TRP A 135 3.32 -13.40 4.25
C TRP A 135 3.00 -14.78 3.69
N GLY A 136 2.04 -15.47 4.28
CA GLY A 136 1.46 -16.69 3.72
C GLY A 136 0.26 -16.35 2.85
N VAL A 137 0.25 -16.83 1.61
CA VAL A 137 -0.96 -16.92 0.80
C VAL A 137 -1.67 -18.22 1.17
N VAL A 138 -2.98 -18.13 1.42
CA VAL A 138 -3.86 -19.30 1.54
C VAL A 138 -5.07 -19.07 0.64
N ALA A 139 -5.15 -19.84 -0.44
CA ALA A 139 -6.27 -19.81 -1.36
C ALA A 139 -7.01 -21.15 -1.34
N THR A 140 -8.33 -21.12 -1.37
CA THR A 140 -9.17 -22.31 -1.46
C THR A 140 -10.02 -22.26 -2.72
N PHE A 141 -10.16 -23.39 -3.39
CA PHE A 141 -10.96 -23.57 -4.59
C PHE A 141 -12.21 -24.40 -4.27
N ASP A 142 -13.27 -24.23 -5.03
CA ASP A 142 -14.46 -25.07 -4.92
C ASP A 142 -14.34 -26.35 -5.77
N GLN A 143 -15.42 -27.13 -5.78
CA GLN A 143 -15.50 -28.38 -6.55
C GLN A 143 -15.46 -28.16 -8.08
N GLN A 144 -15.70 -26.93 -8.54
CA GLN A 144 -15.59 -26.53 -9.94
C GLN A 144 -14.21 -25.92 -10.26
N ASN A 145 -13.25 -26.03 -9.33
CA ASN A 145 -11.92 -25.46 -9.41
C ASN A 145 -11.92 -23.92 -9.54
N ARG A 146 -12.96 -23.26 -9.04
CA ARG A 146 -13.05 -21.80 -8.99
C ARG A 146 -12.57 -21.31 -7.64
N LEU A 147 -11.91 -20.16 -7.62
CA LEU A 147 -11.47 -19.57 -6.36
C LEU A 147 -12.70 -19.30 -5.47
N SER A 148 -12.62 -19.76 -4.22
CA SER A 148 -13.63 -19.54 -3.18
C SER A 148 -13.15 -18.52 -2.17
N THR A 149 -11.93 -18.66 -1.65
CA THR A 149 -11.34 -17.68 -0.74
C THR A 149 -9.88 -17.41 -1.07
N PHE A 150 -9.45 -16.18 -0.86
CA PHE A 150 -8.05 -15.78 -0.93
C PHE A 150 -7.66 -15.04 0.35
N SER A 151 -6.63 -15.52 1.03
CA SER A 151 -6.16 -14.93 2.28
C SER A 151 -4.69 -14.58 2.20
N LEU A 152 -4.34 -13.40 2.75
CA LEU A 152 -2.97 -13.07 3.10
C LEU A 152 -2.84 -13.05 4.62
N VAL A 153 -1.87 -13.81 5.11
CA VAL A 153 -1.63 -14.04 6.55
C VAL A 153 -0.24 -13.55 6.89
N HIS A 154 -0.15 -12.65 7.86
CA HIS A 154 1.13 -12.23 8.43
C HIS A 154 1.78 -13.41 9.16
N SER A 155 3.09 -13.53 8.97
CA SER A 155 3.94 -14.44 9.74
C SER A 155 5.13 -13.66 10.28
N GLY A 156 5.45 -13.84 11.57
CA GLY A 156 6.58 -13.19 12.23
C GLY A 156 6.17 -12.11 13.23
N ASP A 157 7.07 -11.14 13.46
CA ASP A 157 6.87 -10.10 14.46
C ASP A 157 6.01 -8.94 13.95
N TRP A 158 5.34 -8.25 14.89
CA TRP A 158 4.60 -7.03 14.62
C TRP A 158 5.53 -5.87 14.29
N ARG A 159 5.16 -5.08 13.28
CA ARG A 159 5.81 -3.80 12.96
C ARG A 159 4.95 -2.64 13.45
N GLU A 160 5.55 -1.49 13.74
CA GLU A 160 4.76 -0.26 13.88
C GLU A 160 4.07 0.06 12.55
N ALA A 161 2.86 0.64 12.63
CA ALA A 161 2.09 0.99 11.45
C ALA A 161 2.86 1.92 10.51
N ALA A 162 2.82 1.57 9.22
CA ALA A 162 3.18 2.48 8.15
C ALA A 162 2.10 3.58 8.05
N PRO A 163 2.42 4.77 7.49
CA PRO A 163 1.39 5.72 7.10
C PRO A 163 0.37 5.04 6.19
N ILE A 164 -0.93 5.13 6.50
CA ILE A 164 -1.96 4.59 5.60
C ILE A 164 -1.99 5.46 4.35
N PRO A 165 -1.84 4.88 3.14
CA PRO A 165 -2.07 5.62 1.91
C PRO A 165 -3.53 6.07 1.92
N GLN A 166 -3.77 7.38 2.03
CA GLN A 166 -5.12 7.91 1.85
C GLN A 166 -5.55 7.57 0.42
N PRO A 167 -6.76 7.04 0.21
CA PRO A 167 -7.28 6.94 -1.14
C PRO A 167 -7.27 8.36 -1.71
N GLU A 168 -6.58 8.56 -2.83
CA GLU A 168 -6.79 9.77 -3.64
C GLU A 168 -8.29 9.85 -3.87
N GLN A 169 -8.95 10.79 -3.21
CA GLN A 169 -10.29 11.19 -3.58
C GLN A 169 -10.20 11.63 -5.04
N ALA A 170 -10.63 10.75 -5.94
CA ALA A 170 -11.11 11.10 -7.25
C ALA A 170 -12.36 11.97 -7.07
N SER A 171 -12.16 13.19 -6.59
CA SER A 171 -13.16 14.23 -6.56
C SER A 171 -12.67 15.30 -7.51
N ALA A 172 -13.06 15.13 -8.76
CA ALA A 172 -13.10 16.20 -9.73
C ALA A 172 -14.10 17.25 -9.24
N VAL A 173 -13.64 18.17 -8.39
CA VAL A 173 -14.24 19.48 -8.20
C VAL A 173 -13.06 20.44 -8.05
N PRO A 174 -12.94 21.49 -8.87
CA PRO A 174 -11.83 22.43 -8.79
C PRO A 174 -11.97 23.23 -7.50
N VAL A 175 -11.30 22.78 -6.45
CA VAL A 175 -11.06 23.59 -5.27
C VAL A 175 -9.86 24.46 -5.60
N GLU A 176 -10.15 25.74 -5.86
CA GLU A 176 -9.13 26.79 -5.80
C GLU A 176 -8.40 26.66 -4.47
N THR A 177 -7.21 26.08 -4.52
CA THR A 177 -6.37 25.93 -3.34
C THR A 177 -5.80 27.30 -3.02
N PRO A 178 -5.97 27.84 -1.80
CA PRO A 178 -5.25 29.03 -1.41
C PRO A 178 -3.76 28.69 -1.46
N ALA A 179 -3.00 29.47 -2.22
CA ALA A 179 -1.59 29.27 -2.54
C ALA A 179 -0.75 28.79 -1.34
N ARG A 180 -0.62 27.47 -1.15
CA ARG A 180 0.51 26.90 -0.42
C ARG A 180 1.70 27.10 -1.34
N ARG A 181 2.60 28.01 -0.94
CA ARG A 181 3.86 28.28 -1.63
C ARG A 181 4.55 26.95 -1.94
N SER A 182 4.64 26.61 -3.22
CA SER A 182 5.45 25.51 -3.70
C SER A 182 6.88 25.73 -3.21
N LEU A 183 7.37 24.89 -2.30
CA LEU A 183 8.76 24.94 -1.87
C LEU A 183 9.62 24.63 -3.09
N THR A 184 10.44 25.60 -3.47
CA THR A 184 11.30 25.49 -4.65
C THR A 184 12.72 25.88 -4.29
N CYS A 185 13.69 25.25 -4.93
CA CYS A 185 15.08 25.65 -4.88
C CYS A 185 15.78 25.42 -6.23
N ARG A 186 17.00 25.94 -6.36
CA ARG A 186 17.82 25.82 -7.58
C ARG A 186 18.76 24.63 -7.48
N SER A 187 19.21 24.12 -8.62
CA SER A 187 20.30 23.13 -8.66
C SER A 187 21.52 23.65 -7.89
N GLY A 188 22.13 22.79 -7.06
CA GLY A 188 23.26 23.15 -6.19
C GLY A 188 22.92 24.01 -4.95
N ALA A 189 21.68 24.47 -4.77
CA ALA A 189 21.27 25.15 -3.54
C ALA A 189 21.17 24.17 -2.36
N ARG A 190 21.13 24.68 -1.12
CA ARG A 190 20.79 23.84 0.04
C ARG A 190 19.33 23.41 -0.03
N THR A 191 19.10 22.10 0.10
CA THR A 191 17.78 21.49 0.10
C THR A 191 16.98 22.00 1.31
N PRO A 192 15.86 22.70 1.11
CA PRO A 192 15.06 23.26 2.20
C PRO A 192 14.41 22.19 3.10
N GLU A 193 13.96 21.08 2.51
CA GLU A 193 13.10 20.08 3.13
C GLU A 193 13.52 18.67 2.68
N SER A 194 13.41 17.69 3.57
CA SER A 194 13.62 16.29 3.20
C SER A 194 12.46 15.78 2.33
N GLY A 195 12.74 14.95 1.34
CA GLY A 195 11.71 14.32 0.52
C GLY A 195 12.10 14.18 -0.95
N ILE A 196 11.09 13.88 -1.77
CA ILE A 196 11.17 13.78 -3.22
C ILE A 196 11.00 15.17 -3.84
N TRP A 197 11.99 15.54 -4.65
CA TRP A 197 12.04 16.78 -5.42
C TRP A 197 11.96 16.46 -6.91
N GLU A 198 11.22 17.27 -7.66
CA GLU A 198 11.18 17.20 -9.11
C GLU A 198 11.89 18.40 -9.74
N GLY A 199 12.90 18.13 -10.56
CA GLY A 199 13.62 19.11 -11.35
C GLY A 199 12.90 19.38 -12.66
N ARG A 200 12.56 20.65 -12.90
CA ARG A 200 11.94 21.09 -14.15
C ARG A 200 12.70 22.24 -14.78
N LEU A 201 12.76 22.23 -16.10
CA LEU A 201 13.20 23.36 -16.90
C LEU A 201 12.00 24.27 -17.22
N PRO A 202 12.23 25.56 -17.50
CA PRO A 202 11.19 26.45 -18.00
C PRO A 202 10.51 25.89 -19.26
N ALA A 203 9.20 26.11 -19.42
CA ALA A 203 8.43 25.57 -20.55
C ALA A 203 8.95 25.99 -21.93
N GLY A 204 9.68 27.11 -22.01
CA GLY A 204 10.33 27.57 -23.25
C GLY A 204 11.70 26.95 -23.53
N HIS A 205 12.22 26.09 -22.65
CA HIS A 205 13.54 25.48 -22.83
C HIS A 205 13.46 24.30 -23.83
N PRO A 206 14.38 24.20 -24.81
CA PRO A 206 14.34 23.16 -25.84
C PRO A 206 14.30 21.72 -25.30
N GLN A 207 14.92 21.50 -24.13
CA GLN A 207 14.99 20.20 -23.47
C GLN A 207 13.91 19.98 -22.38
N ALA A 208 12.97 20.92 -22.21
CA ALA A 208 11.96 20.83 -21.14
C ALA A 208 11.07 19.59 -21.27
N GLN A 209 10.62 19.28 -22.50
CA GLN A 209 9.78 18.11 -22.75
C GLN A 209 10.54 16.80 -22.54
N MET A 210 11.77 16.72 -23.04
CA MET A 210 12.63 15.55 -22.87
C MET A 210 12.92 15.28 -21.38
N LEU A 211 13.17 16.33 -20.59
CA LEU A 211 13.38 16.20 -19.15
C LEU A 211 12.08 15.81 -18.42
N ALA A 212 10.93 16.33 -18.85
CA ALA A 212 9.62 15.98 -18.32
C ALA A 212 9.20 14.52 -18.61
N GLU A 213 9.97 13.77 -19.39
CA GLU A 213 9.80 12.33 -19.60
C GLU A 213 10.93 11.53 -18.94
N ALA A 214 12.01 12.19 -18.51
CA ALA A 214 13.17 11.53 -17.94
C ALA A 214 12.94 11.09 -16.49
N PRO A 215 13.31 9.85 -16.11
CA PRO A 215 13.10 9.33 -14.76
C PRO A 215 14.02 9.99 -13.72
N HIS A 216 15.19 10.50 -14.13
CA HIS A 216 16.16 11.14 -13.23
C HIS A 216 15.79 12.58 -12.83
N ARG A 217 14.63 13.08 -13.30
CA ARG A 217 14.10 14.38 -12.83
C ARG A 217 13.60 14.33 -11.39
N PHE A 218 13.35 13.14 -10.85
CA PHE A 218 12.94 12.94 -9.47
C PHE A 218 14.13 12.50 -8.64
N ILE A 219 14.40 13.21 -7.55
CA ILE A 219 15.46 12.85 -6.61
C ILE A 219 14.96 12.93 -5.18
N PHE A 220 15.42 12.02 -4.34
CA PHE A 220 15.28 12.16 -2.90
C PHE A 220 16.44 12.99 -2.35
N LYS A 221 16.15 13.98 -1.50
CA LYS A 221 17.16 14.78 -0.78
C LYS A 221 16.78 14.92 0.67
N ARG A 222 17.78 15.02 1.55
CA ARG A 222 17.57 15.38 2.96
C ARG A 222 17.73 16.89 3.10
N ALA A 223 16.97 17.48 4.02
CA ALA A 223 17.13 18.89 4.37
C ALA A 223 18.59 19.20 4.72
N GLY A 224 19.14 20.27 4.13
CA GLY A 224 20.54 20.68 4.27
C GLY A 224 21.52 20.09 3.25
N ASP A 225 21.17 19.03 2.52
CA ASP A 225 22.02 18.49 1.45
C ASP A 225 22.08 19.45 0.25
N GLU A 226 23.14 19.37 -0.56
CA GLU A 226 23.15 20.09 -1.85
C GLU A 226 22.13 19.48 -2.81
N MET A 227 21.30 20.33 -3.41
CA MET A 227 20.27 19.95 -4.37
C MET A 227 20.90 19.37 -5.64
N GLY A 228 20.22 18.41 -6.27
CA GLY A 228 20.74 17.69 -7.42
C GLY A 228 21.03 18.60 -8.63
N ILE A 229 21.86 18.07 -9.52
CA ILE A 229 22.10 18.64 -10.85
C ILE A 229 21.61 17.64 -11.89
N LEU A 230 21.07 18.13 -13.01
CA LEU A 230 20.57 17.30 -14.11
C LEU A 230 21.64 17.03 -15.18
N GLY A 231 22.85 17.57 -15.00
CA GLY A 231 23.98 17.35 -15.91
C GLY A 231 23.87 18.17 -17.20
N LEU A 232 23.15 19.30 -17.15
CA LEU A 232 23.00 20.22 -18.28
C LEU A 232 24.22 21.15 -18.40
N ALA A 233 24.29 21.90 -19.50
CA ALA A 233 25.26 22.99 -19.60
C ALA A 233 25.03 24.00 -18.44
N PRO A 234 26.06 24.64 -17.87
CA PRO A 234 25.93 25.46 -16.66
C PRO A 234 24.85 26.56 -16.73
N PHE A 235 24.62 27.14 -17.91
CA PHE A 235 23.58 28.13 -18.12
C PHE A 235 22.17 27.53 -18.01
N ASP A 236 21.97 26.35 -18.60
CA ASP A 236 20.69 25.64 -18.61
C ASP A 236 20.40 25.03 -17.24
N GLU A 237 21.42 24.50 -16.57
CA GLU A 237 21.35 23.97 -15.20
C GLU A 237 20.90 25.04 -14.19
N ALA A 238 21.33 26.30 -14.36
CA ALA A 238 20.90 27.41 -13.52
C ALA A 238 19.41 27.74 -13.66
N THR A 239 18.78 27.35 -14.78
CA THR A 239 17.35 27.57 -15.02
C THR A 239 16.46 26.50 -14.40
N VAL A 240 17.04 25.38 -13.96
CA VAL A 240 16.32 24.28 -13.32
C VAL A 240 15.69 24.76 -12.01
N VAL A 241 14.42 24.42 -11.83
CA VAL A 241 13.68 24.61 -10.59
C VAL A 241 13.36 23.24 -10.03
N TRP A 242 13.88 22.96 -8.84
CA TRP A 242 13.48 21.81 -8.06
C TRP A 242 12.27 22.18 -7.22
N THR A 243 11.19 21.41 -7.36
CA THR A 243 9.95 21.61 -6.61
C THR A 243 9.74 20.42 -5.68
N TRP A 244 9.54 20.71 -4.40
CA TRP A 244 9.26 19.66 -3.41
C TRP A 244 7.88 19.07 -3.64
N LEU A 245 7.77 17.74 -3.60
CA LEU A 245 6.51 17.04 -3.84
C LEU A 245 5.95 16.41 -2.57
N ARG A 246 6.77 15.61 -1.86
CA ARG A 246 6.38 14.84 -0.67
C ARG A 246 7.61 14.28 0.04
N ASP A 247 7.48 13.89 1.29
CA ASP A 247 8.49 13.19 2.11
C ASP A 247 8.67 11.71 1.73
#